data_AF-A0A2N7WTJ6-F1
#
_entry.id   AF-A0A2N7WTJ6-F1
#
_cell.length_a   1.000
_cell.length_b   1.000
_cell.length_c   1.000
_cell.angle_alpha   90.00
_cell.angle_beta   90.00
_cell.angle_gamma   90.00
#
_symmetry.space_group_name_H-M   'P 1'
#
loop_
_entity.id
_entity.type
_entity.pdbx_description
1 polymer ?
#
loop_
_entity_poly.entity_id
_entity_poly.type
_entity_poly.pdbx_seq_one_letter_code
_entity_poly.pdbx_strand_id
1 'polypeptide(L)'
;MQLDIFDDSRDVMLRNDVLSALQHHDASGARRALQILGHEYPDDAALMALDTLVTTLEARCSAPFANHDAALAARETLLARVRPSANQLMGERAAIAWLAPFWNELAQRAAGLAFRAAHPDAHCAAFYLHTGEWKAAETAVTRIESWRRIPAPLMWMAECRYRLDGLEAAWSLLAELAWLAPIRFDGLLRRLEDSSLDTLRRAFDASFDGSGDVADLAWFPAWVLIQKTGLAPLLKQAQPCRDTEPERAARLVLRLLALEREGRHHELMESRRDLRDLHDPLYRLYMKTR
;
A
#
# COMPACT_ATOMS: atom_id res chain seq x y z
N MET A 1 -10.98 54.61 4.85
CA MET A 1 -10.92 53.17 5.20
C MET A 1 -10.73 52.42 3.89
N GLN A 2 -9.49 52.37 3.40
CA GLN A 2 -9.12 51.83 2.07
C GLN A 2 -7.69 51.22 2.13
N LEU A 3 -7.19 50.94 3.35
CA LEU A 3 -5.84 50.42 3.62
C LEU A 3 -5.82 48.90 3.80
N ASP A 4 -6.92 48.27 4.25
CA ASP A 4 -6.99 46.80 4.45
C ASP A 4 -6.77 45.98 3.18
N ILE A 5 -7.28 46.43 2.02
CA ILE A 5 -7.20 45.65 0.77
C ILE A 5 -5.77 45.48 0.23
N PHE A 6 -4.86 46.41 0.55
CA PHE A 6 -3.47 46.34 0.07
C PHE A 6 -2.56 45.55 1.01
N ASP A 7 -2.83 45.61 2.32
CA ASP A 7 -2.13 44.77 3.30
C ASP A 7 -2.49 43.29 3.11
N ASP A 8 -3.77 42.99 2.86
CA ASP A 8 -4.27 41.65 2.46
C ASP A 8 -3.75 41.17 1.08
N SER A 9 -3.19 42.08 0.28
CA SER A 9 -2.57 41.72 -1.00
C SER A 9 -1.08 41.43 -0.85
N ARG A 10 -0.42 42.06 0.12
CA ARG A 10 1.04 41.94 0.30
C ARG A 10 1.40 40.71 1.12
N ASP A 11 0.65 40.40 2.18
CA ASP A 11 0.82 39.15 2.93
C ASP A 11 0.60 37.93 2.01
N VAL A 12 -0.44 37.95 1.16
CA VAL A 12 -0.74 36.90 0.18
C VAL A 12 0.37 36.79 -0.87
N MET A 13 0.89 37.90 -1.38
CA MET A 13 2.02 37.88 -2.31
C MET A 13 3.26 37.24 -1.68
N LEU A 14 3.64 37.65 -0.47
CA LEU A 14 4.79 37.09 0.24
C LEU A 14 4.62 35.61 0.56
N ARG A 15 3.43 35.18 0.99
CA ARG A 15 3.11 33.75 1.15
C ARG A 15 3.30 33.00 -0.17
N ASN A 16 2.80 33.54 -1.27
CA ASN A 16 2.94 32.93 -2.60
C ASN A 16 4.40 32.84 -3.05
N ASP A 17 5.24 33.82 -2.69
CA ASP A 17 6.68 33.76 -2.96
C ASP A 17 7.36 32.59 -2.22
N VAL A 18 7.03 32.39 -0.94
CA VAL A 18 7.53 31.22 -0.18
C VAL A 18 7.04 29.92 -0.82
N LEU A 19 5.74 29.83 -1.14
CA LEU A 19 5.14 28.63 -1.75
C LEU A 19 5.74 28.32 -3.12
N SER A 20 5.97 29.35 -3.95
CA SER A 20 6.61 29.20 -5.25
C SER A 20 8.03 28.65 -5.10
N ALA A 21 8.84 29.19 -4.20
CA ALA A 21 10.18 28.68 -3.94
C ALA A 21 10.16 27.23 -3.40
N LEU A 22 9.22 26.90 -2.51
CA LEU A 22 9.01 25.54 -2.02
C LEU A 22 8.64 24.58 -3.16
N GLN A 23 7.73 24.96 -4.06
CA GLN A 23 7.32 24.14 -5.22
C GLN A 23 8.48 23.82 -6.17
N HIS A 24 9.46 24.73 -6.27
CA HIS A 24 10.69 24.52 -7.05
C HIS A 24 11.80 23.80 -6.27
N HIS A 25 11.54 23.40 -5.01
CA HIS A 25 12.52 22.83 -4.08
C HIS A 25 13.76 23.74 -3.90
N ASP A 26 13.60 25.06 -4.01
CA ASP A 26 14.64 26.05 -3.75
C ASP A 26 14.69 26.42 -2.26
N ALA A 27 15.53 25.72 -1.51
CA ALA A 27 15.70 25.94 -0.07
C ALA A 27 16.11 27.38 0.26
N SER A 28 17.06 27.92 -0.50
CA SER A 28 17.64 29.25 -0.25
C SER A 28 16.67 30.37 -0.62
N GLY A 29 15.93 30.21 -1.72
CA GLY A 29 14.83 31.10 -2.09
C GLY A 29 13.72 31.10 -1.04
N ALA A 30 13.28 29.92 -0.63
CA ALA A 30 12.17 29.78 0.31
C ALA A 30 12.51 30.35 1.70
N ARG A 31 13.74 30.14 2.20
CA ARG A 31 14.21 30.72 3.47
C ARG A 31 14.24 32.24 3.42
N ARG A 32 14.73 32.84 2.33
CA ARG A 32 14.76 34.30 2.17
C ARG A 32 13.35 34.88 2.13
N ALA A 33 12.45 34.30 1.33
CA ALA A 33 11.06 34.74 1.25
C ALA A 33 10.35 34.62 2.61
N LEU A 34 10.60 33.54 3.35
CA LEU A 34 10.02 33.31 4.68
C LEU A 34 10.51 34.33 5.71
N GLN A 35 11.79 34.72 5.66
CA GLN A 35 12.33 35.76 6.54
C GLN A 35 11.68 37.13 6.28
N ILE A 36 11.41 37.46 5.01
CA ILE A 36 10.70 38.69 4.64
C ILE A 36 9.27 38.64 5.18
N LEU A 37 8.54 37.54 4.94
CA LEU A 37 7.19 37.35 5.45
C LEU A 37 7.13 37.45 6.98
N GLY A 38 8.01 36.75 7.70
CA GLY A 38 8.01 36.77 9.17
C GLY A 38 8.46 38.09 9.78
N HIS A 39 9.24 38.91 9.05
CA HIS A 39 9.60 40.25 9.49
C HIS A 39 8.43 41.23 9.33
N GLU A 40 7.71 41.16 8.21
CA GLU A 40 6.61 42.08 7.89
C GLU A 40 5.29 41.67 8.55
N TYR A 41 5.06 40.37 8.73
CA TYR A 41 3.83 39.79 9.26
C TYR A 41 4.15 38.70 10.32
N PRO A 42 4.68 39.07 11.50
CA PRO A 42 5.14 38.10 12.52
C PRO A 42 4.02 37.23 13.11
N ASP A 43 2.77 37.69 13.07
CA ASP A 43 1.60 36.98 13.60
C ASP A 43 0.88 36.10 12.54
N ASP A 44 1.48 35.94 11.35
CA ASP A 44 0.92 35.14 10.28
C ASP A 44 0.83 33.64 10.67
N ALA A 45 -0.39 33.11 10.67
CA ALA A 45 -0.69 31.74 11.10
C ALA A 45 0.00 30.66 10.24
N ALA A 46 0.43 30.98 9.01
CA ALA A 46 1.12 30.04 8.12
C ALA A 46 2.61 29.91 8.43
N LEU A 47 3.22 30.82 9.20
CA LEU A 47 4.67 30.87 9.43
C LEU A 47 5.24 29.56 9.96
N MET A 48 4.57 28.91 10.93
CA MET A 48 5.06 27.64 11.49
C MET A 48 5.06 26.51 10.46
N ALA A 49 4.02 26.45 9.63
CA ALA A 49 3.93 25.44 8.58
C ALA A 49 4.97 25.70 7.49
N LEU A 50 5.15 26.96 7.07
CA LEU A 50 6.15 27.36 6.09
C LEU A 50 7.57 27.07 6.60
N ASP A 51 7.89 27.45 7.84
CA ASP A 51 9.19 27.16 8.46
C ASP A 51 9.47 25.66 8.55
N THR A 52 8.46 24.85 8.88
CA THR A 52 8.59 23.39 8.89
C THR A 52 9.00 22.86 7.51
N LEU A 53 8.37 23.34 6.43
CA LEU A 53 8.69 22.90 5.07
C LEU A 53 10.07 23.39 4.60
N VAL A 54 10.42 24.66 4.88
CA VAL A 54 11.73 25.23 4.54
C VAL A 54 12.85 24.51 5.28
N THR A 55 12.72 24.32 6.60
CA THR A 55 13.73 23.62 7.42
C THR A 55 13.92 22.18 6.95
N THR A 56 12.84 21.50 6.55
CA THR A 56 12.92 20.14 6.00
C THR A 56 13.67 20.12 4.67
N LEU A 57 13.42 21.12 3.81
CA LEU A 57 14.07 21.25 2.51
C LEU A 57 15.58 21.56 2.65
N GLU A 58 15.97 22.37 3.63
CA GLU A 58 17.37 22.65 3.96
C GLU A 58 18.09 21.44 4.58
N ALA A 59 17.38 20.62 5.36
CA ALA A 59 17.95 19.45 6.04
C ALA A 59 18.12 18.21 5.15
N ARG A 60 17.89 18.33 3.84
CA ARG A 60 18.05 17.23 2.88
C ARG A 60 19.47 16.67 2.91
N CYS A 61 19.57 15.35 2.84
CA CYS A 61 20.82 14.64 3.04
C CYS A 61 20.83 13.34 2.23
N SER A 62 21.87 13.11 1.44
CA SER A 62 22.05 11.86 0.70
C SER A 62 22.78 10.77 1.48
N ALA A 63 23.23 11.05 2.71
CA ALA A 63 24.00 10.10 3.49
C ALA A 63 23.15 8.87 3.87
N PRO A 64 23.66 7.63 3.67
CA PRO A 64 22.97 6.42 4.06
C PRO A 64 22.56 6.42 5.53
N PHE A 65 21.45 5.77 5.85
CA PHE A 65 21.04 5.58 7.24
C PHE A 65 21.99 4.62 7.95
N ALA A 66 22.39 4.99 9.17
CA ALA A 66 23.24 4.14 10.00
C ALA A 66 22.51 2.87 10.48
N ASN A 67 21.19 2.95 10.70
CA ASN A 67 20.37 1.86 11.21
C ASN A 67 18.88 2.07 10.90
N HIS A 68 18.06 1.06 11.23
CA HIS A 68 16.61 1.07 11.03
C HIS A 68 15.89 2.16 11.83
N ASP A 69 16.34 2.48 13.04
CA ASP A 69 15.70 3.49 13.89
C ASP A 69 15.83 4.88 13.29
N ALA A 70 16.99 5.20 12.69
CA ALA A 70 17.19 6.45 11.97
C ALA A 70 16.28 6.56 10.73
N ALA A 71 16.08 5.46 10.00
CA ALA A 71 15.16 5.43 8.86
C ALA A 71 13.71 5.62 9.29
N LEU A 72 13.28 4.96 10.38
CA LEU A 72 11.94 5.13 10.94
C LEU A 72 11.72 6.54 11.49
N ALA A 73 12.67 7.11 12.23
CA ALA A 73 12.56 8.47 12.74
C ALA A 73 12.41 9.51 11.62
N ALA A 74 13.15 9.34 10.51
CA ALA A 74 13.03 10.19 9.34
C ALA A 74 11.65 10.04 8.65
N ARG A 75 11.16 8.81 8.51
CA ARG A 75 9.80 8.51 8.01
C ARG A 75 8.73 9.16 8.89
N GLU A 76 8.79 8.98 10.21
CA GLU A 76 7.81 9.53 11.14
C GLU A 76 7.82 11.05 11.14
N THR A 77 9.00 11.68 11.01
CA THR A 77 9.08 13.14 10.84
C THR A 77 8.34 13.59 9.58
N LEU A 78 8.55 12.90 8.47
CA LEU A 78 7.89 13.21 7.20
C LEU A 78 6.37 13.06 7.28
N LEU A 79 5.88 12.02 7.95
CA LEU A 79 4.44 11.74 8.09
C LEU A 79 3.73 12.59 9.12
N ALA A 80 4.33 12.80 10.30
CA ALA A 80 3.67 13.44 11.43
C ALA A 80 3.80 14.97 11.41
N ARG A 81 4.84 15.51 10.74
CA ARG A 81 5.11 16.95 10.73
C ARG A 81 5.02 17.54 9.34
N VAL A 82 5.78 16.99 8.40
CA VAL A 82 5.97 17.61 7.09
C VAL A 82 4.72 17.47 6.22
N ARG A 83 4.13 16.26 6.14
CA ARG A 83 2.94 16.01 5.32
C ARG A 83 1.74 16.86 5.74
N PRO A 84 1.38 16.99 7.04
CA PRO A 84 0.31 17.88 7.47
C PRO A 84 0.55 19.35 7.07
N SER A 85 1.77 19.87 7.27
CA SER A 85 2.12 21.24 6.86
C SER A 85 2.03 21.44 5.35
N ALA A 86 2.48 20.46 4.55
CA ALA A 86 2.34 20.50 3.11
C ALA A 86 0.86 20.47 2.68
N ASN A 87 0.07 19.56 3.25
CA ASN A 87 -1.37 19.47 2.96
C ASN A 87 -2.10 20.78 3.30
N GLN A 88 -1.79 21.40 4.44
CA GLN A 88 -2.38 22.67 4.87
C GLN A 88 -2.11 23.80 3.88
N LEU A 89 -0.89 23.86 3.33
CA LEU A 89 -0.41 25.01 2.56
C LEU A 89 -0.66 24.91 1.05
N MET A 90 -0.59 23.72 0.47
CA MET A 90 -0.71 23.53 -0.98
C MET A 90 -1.81 22.54 -1.40
N GLY A 91 -2.51 21.94 -0.43
CA GLY A 91 -3.51 20.90 -0.67
C GLY A 91 -2.89 19.52 -0.91
N GLU A 92 -3.70 18.48 -0.74
CA GLU A 92 -3.23 17.08 -0.70
C GLU A 92 -2.49 16.65 -1.99
N ARG A 93 -3.05 16.96 -3.16
CA ARG A 93 -2.45 16.55 -4.44
C ARG A 93 -1.08 17.18 -4.67
N ALA A 94 -0.93 18.47 -4.39
CA ALA A 94 0.34 19.17 -4.55
C ALA A 94 1.36 18.72 -3.49
N ALA A 95 0.91 18.49 -2.26
CA ALA A 95 1.74 17.97 -1.18
C ALA A 95 2.32 16.58 -1.52
N ILE A 96 1.52 15.68 -2.10
CA ILE A 96 2.00 14.37 -2.56
C ILE A 96 3.13 14.54 -3.58
N ALA A 97 2.95 15.40 -4.59
CA ALA A 97 3.97 15.66 -5.60
C ALA A 97 5.24 16.29 -5.00
N TRP A 98 5.07 17.24 -4.08
CA TRP A 98 6.18 17.92 -3.41
C TRP A 98 6.98 16.99 -2.47
N LEU A 99 6.32 16.03 -1.83
CA LEU A 99 6.95 15.04 -0.94
C LEU A 99 7.70 13.93 -1.69
N ALA A 100 7.42 13.72 -2.97
CA ALA A 100 7.99 12.60 -3.73
C ALA A 100 9.54 12.56 -3.73
N PRO A 101 10.27 13.69 -3.91
CA PRO A 101 11.72 13.70 -3.81
C PRO A 101 12.25 13.29 -2.43
N PHE A 102 11.54 13.62 -1.35
CA PHE A 102 11.92 13.26 0.01
C PHE A 102 11.78 11.75 0.24
N TRP A 103 10.68 11.15 -0.22
CA TRP A 103 10.50 9.71 -0.15
C TRP A 103 11.55 8.94 -0.96
N ASN A 104 11.89 9.44 -2.15
CA ASN A 104 12.96 8.85 -2.97
C ASN A 104 14.32 8.95 -2.28
N GLU A 105 14.61 10.08 -1.62
CA GLU A 105 15.81 10.25 -0.80
C GLU A 105 15.84 9.26 0.37
N LEU A 106 14.73 9.10 1.11
CA LEU A 106 14.63 8.08 2.17
C LEU A 106 14.89 6.66 1.62
N ALA A 107 14.32 6.32 0.47
CA ALA A 107 14.54 5.04 -0.19
C ALA A 107 16.01 4.79 -0.53
N GLN A 108 16.69 5.78 -1.10
CA GLN A 108 18.11 5.70 -1.44
C GLN A 108 18.99 5.56 -0.19
N ARG A 109 18.72 6.35 0.86
CA ARG A 109 19.47 6.29 2.11
C ARG A 109 19.27 4.96 2.84
N ALA A 110 18.10 4.34 2.69
CA ALA A 110 17.78 3.04 3.28
C ALA A 110 18.23 1.85 2.41
N ALA A 111 18.76 2.06 1.21
CA ALA A 111 19.07 0.99 0.26
C ALA A 111 20.09 -0.03 0.78
N GLY A 112 20.97 0.38 1.72
CA GLY A 112 21.94 -0.51 2.37
C GLY A 112 21.42 -1.25 3.61
N LEU A 113 20.20 -0.96 4.08
CA LEU A 113 19.63 -1.61 5.25
C LEU A 113 19.04 -2.97 4.88
N ALA A 114 19.49 -4.03 5.53
CA ALA A 114 18.87 -5.35 5.39
C ALA A 114 17.42 -5.34 5.90
N PHE A 115 16.55 -6.16 5.32
CA PHE A 115 15.17 -6.28 5.78
C PHE A 115 15.08 -6.83 7.22
N ARG A 116 14.21 -6.23 8.04
CA ARG A 116 13.87 -6.71 9.39
C ARG A 116 12.35 -6.81 9.52
N ALA A 117 11.85 -8.01 9.83
CA ALA A 117 10.40 -8.24 9.97
C ALA A 117 9.75 -7.41 11.09
N ALA A 118 10.50 -7.04 12.14
CA ALA A 118 10.04 -6.16 13.21
C ALA A 118 9.91 -4.68 12.77
N HIS A 119 10.63 -4.28 11.72
CA HIS A 119 10.68 -2.91 11.21
C HIS A 119 10.53 -2.88 9.68
N PRO A 120 9.42 -3.39 9.12
CA PRO A 120 9.25 -3.48 7.68
C PRO A 120 9.26 -2.09 7.03
N ASP A 121 8.72 -1.08 7.71
CA ASP A 121 8.60 0.29 7.19
C ASP A 121 9.93 1.07 7.15
N ALA A 122 11.03 0.48 7.64
CA ALA A 122 12.38 1.03 7.53
C ALA A 122 13.08 0.63 6.21
N HIS A 123 12.54 -0.35 5.49
CA HIS A 123 13.17 -0.89 4.29
C HIS A 123 12.91 0.01 3.07
N CYS A 124 13.89 0.13 2.17
CA CYS A 124 13.80 1.00 0.99
C CYS A 124 12.59 0.68 0.09
N ALA A 125 12.18 -0.58 -0.01
CA ALA A 125 10.97 -0.98 -0.75
C ALA A 125 9.71 -0.26 -0.23
N ALA A 126 9.55 -0.11 1.09
CA ALA A 126 8.41 0.58 1.67
C ALA A 126 8.38 2.06 1.26
N PHE A 127 9.55 2.70 1.16
CA PHE A 127 9.67 4.09 0.71
C PHE A 127 9.37 4.27 -0.78
N TYR A 128 9.85 3.38 -1.65
CA TYR A 128 9.53 3.43 -3.08
C TYR A 128 8.03 3.28 -3.39
N LEU A 129 7.28 2.56 -2.54
CA LEU A 129 5.82 2.48 -2.70
C LEU A 129 5.13 3.84 -2.50
N HIS A 130 5.70 4.76 -1.71
CA HIS A 130 5.14 6.10 -1.50
C HIS A 130 5.33 7.02 -2.72
N THR A 131 6.31 6.75 -3.59
CA THR A 131 6.61 7.58 -4.77
C THR A 131 6.04 7.02 -6.06
N GLY A 132 5.47 5.82 -6.01
CA GLY A 132 5.04 5.10 -7.21
C GLY A 132 6.21 4.56 -8.04
N GLU A 133 7.41 4.45 -7.45
CA GLU A 133 8.57 3.83 -8.07
C GLU A 133 8.48 2.30 -7.99
N TRP A 134 7.41 1.75 -8.58
CA TRP A 134 7.02 0.33 -8.44
C TRP A 134 8.12 -0.63 -8.89
N LYS A 135 8.89 -0.25 -9.93
CA LYS A 135 9.99 -1.09 -10.42
C LYS A 135 11.18 -1.12 -9.46
N ALA A 136 11.48 0.00 -8.80
CA ALA A 136 12.52 0.07 -7.79
C ALA A 136 12.10 -0.71 -6.53
N ALA A 137 10.84 -0.59 -6.12
CA ALA A 137 10.26 -1.38 -5.03
C ALA A 137 10.33 -2.89 -5.33
N GLU A 138 9.90 -3.32 -6.53
CA GLU A 138 10.01 -4.72 -6.97
C GLU A 138 11.46 -5.23 -6.87
N THR A 139 12.41 -4.46 -7.39
CA THR A 139 13.84 -4.81 -7.37
C THR A 139 14.39 -4.90 -5.94
N ALA A 140 13.91 -4.04 -5.04
CA ALA A 140 14.29 -4.08 -3.64
C ALA A 140 13.71 -5.32 -2.93
N VAL A 141 12.46 -5.70 -3.24
CA VAL A 141 11.80 -6.88 -2.65
C VAL A 141 12.50 -8.17 -3.08
N THR A 142 12.89 -8.31 -4.34
CA THR A 142 13.54 -9.54 -4.83
C THR A 142 14.89 -9.83 -4.18
N ARG A 143 15.53 -8.82 -3.58
CA ARG A 143 16.78 -8.97 -2.80
C ARG A 143 16.55 -9.50 -1.38
N ILE A 144 15.31 -9.50 -0.90
CA ILE A 144 14.97 -10.07 0.40
C ILE A 144 14.87 -11.58 0.25
N GLU A 145 15.68 -12.31 1.01
CA GLU A 145 15.62 -13.77 1.02
C GLU A 145 14.23 -14.26 1.46
N SER A 146 13.69 -15.23 0.73
CA SER A 146 12.37 -15.82 1.02
C SER A 146 11.23 -14.79 1.13
N TRP A 147 11.32 -13.65 0.42
CA TRP A 147 10.35 -12.55 0.50
C TRP A 147 8.88 -12.99 0.38
N ARG A 148 8.60 -13.99 -0.46
CA ARG A 148 7.25 -14.52 -0.71
C ARG A 148 6.63 -15.21 0.52
N ARG A 149 7.45 -15.61 1.49
CA ARG A 149 7.01 -16.22 2.77
C ARG A 149 6.88 -15.20 3.91
N ILE A 150 7.17 -13.92 3.65
CA ILE A 150 7.16 -12.87 4.66
C ILE A 150 6.02 -11.90 4.33
N PRO A 151 5.12 -11.59 5.28
CA PRO A 151 3.91 -10.83 4.99
C PRO A 151 4.13 -9.46 4.34
N ALA A 152 5.08 -8.67 4.84
CA ALA A 152 5.30 -7.31 4.33
C ALA A 152 5.92 -7.30 2.92
N PRO A 153 7.03 -8.02 2.63
CA PRO A 153 7.56 -8.13 1.28
C PRO A 153 6.59 -8.75 0.27
N LEU A 154 5.79 -9.74 0.66
CA LEU A 154 4.76 -10.32 -0.20
C LEU A 154 3.70 -9.27 -0.58
N MET A 155 3.21 -8.49 0.40
CA MET A 155 2.28 -7.39 0.16
C MET A 155 2.86 -6.33 -0.79
N TRP A 156 4.12 -5.93 -0.58
CA TRP A 156 4.79 -4.96 -1.45
C TRP A 156 4.92 -5.48 -2.89
N MET A 157 5.30 -6.74 -3.07
CA MET A 157 5.37 -7.34 -4.41
C MET A 157 3.99 -7.41 -5.07
N ALA A 158 2.94 -7.79 -4.33
CA ALA A 158 1.58 -7.84 -4.85
C ALA A 158 1.12 -6.47 -5.35
N GLU A 159 1.41 -5.41 -4.59
CA GLU A 159 1.14 -4.02 -5.00
C GLU A 159 1.94 -3.62 -6.23
N CYS A 160 3.24 -3.93 -6.27
CA CYS A 160 4.10 -3.63 -7.44
C CYS A 160 3.58 -4.33 -8.70
N ARG A 161 3.23 -5.61 -8.62
CA ARG A 161 2.70 -6.39 -9.74
C ARG A 161 1.37 -5.85 -10.23
N TYR A 162 0.48 -5.48 -9.31
CA TYR A 162 -0.78 -4.83 -9.68
C TYR A 162 -0.52 -3.52 -10.45
N ARG A 163 0.36 -2.65 -9.93
CA ARG A 163 0.62 -1.34 -10.52
C ARG A 163 1.38 -1.39 -11.85
N LEU A 164 2.23 -2.41 -12.06
CA LEU A 164 3.03 -2.58 -13.28
C LEU A 164 2.31 -3.38 -14.36
N ASP A 165 1.71 -4.52 -13.98
CA ASP A 165 1.25 -5.57 -14.89
C ASP A 165 -0.27 -5.79 -14.80
N GLY A 166 -0.96 -5.07 -13.90
CA GLY A 166 -2.42 -5.18 -13.70
C GLY A 166 -2.83 -6.30 -12.74
N LEU A 167 -4.15 -6.42 -12.53
CA LEU A 167 -4.74 -7.32 -11.54
C LEU A 167 -4.44 -8.80 -11.81
N GLU A 168 -4.39 -9.21 -13.08
CA GLU A 168 -4.10 -10.61 -13.45
C GLU A 168 -2.77 -11.11 -12.89
N ALA A 169 -1.74 -10.27 -12.93
CA ALA A 169 -0.41 -10.57 -12.42
C ALA A 169 -0.34 -10.64 -10.88
N ALA A 170 -1.28 -9.99 -10.18
CA ALA A 170 -1.29 -9.90 -8.73
C ALA A 170 -2.09 -11.03 -8.04
N TRP A 171 -3.01 -11.70 -8.74
CA TRP A 171 -3.95 -12.66 -8.13
C TRP A 171 -3.30 -13.76 -7.29
N SER A 172 -2.20 -14.34 -7.77
CA SER A 172 -1.50 -15.40 -7.03
C SER A 172 -0.91 -14.88 -5.72
N LEU A 173 -0.31 -13.69 -5.73
CA LEU A 173 0.27 -13.04 -4.56
C LEU A 173 -0.80 -12.54 -3.59
N LEU A 174 -1.94 -12.07 -4.09
CA LEU A 174 -3.09 -11.68 -3.28
C LEU A 174 -3.65 -12.88 -2.51
N ALA A 175 -3.76 -14.05 -3.14
CA ALA A 175 -4.20 -15.27 -2.47
C ALA A 175 -3.23 -15.73 -1.38
N GLU A 176 -1.92 -15.72 -1.68
CA GLU A 176 -0.90 -16.05 -0.69
C GLU A 176 -0.90 -15.07 0.49
N LEU A 177 -1.11 -13.77 0.22
CA LEU A 177 -1.19 -12.76 1.26
C LEU A 177 -2.44 -12.95 2.13
N ALA A 178 -3.58 -13.31 1.53
CA ALA A 178 -4.80 -13.61 2.27
C ALA A 178 -4.58 -14.80 3.24
N TRP A 179 -3.86 -15.84 2.82
CA TRP A 179 -3.55 -16.98 3.71
C TRP A 179 -2.51 -16.63 4.78
N LEU A 180 -1.50 -15.83 4.43
CA LEU A 180 -0.37 -15.55 5.30
C LEU A 180 -0.66 -14.45 6.33
N ALA A 181 -1.38 -13.40 5.92
CA ALA A 181 -1.67 -12.22 6.73
C ALA A 181 -2.97 -11.52 6.26
N PRO A 182 -4.15 -12.02 6.65
CA PRO A 182 -5.46 -11.47 6.26
C PRO A 182 -5.60 -9.96 6.50
N ILE A 183 -5.06 -9.45 7.60
CA ILE A 183 -5.08 -8.01 7.93
C ILE A 183 -4.31 -7.17 6.91
N ARG A 184 -3.17 -7.67 6.43
CA ARG A 184 -2.39 -6.98 5.39
C ARG A 184 -3.05 -7.09 4.02
N PHE A 185 -3.69 -8.21 3.74
CA PHE A 185 -4.51 -8.38 2.55
C PHE A 185 -5.66 -7.36 2.53
N ASP A 186 -6.42 -7.23 3.62
CA ASP A 186 -7.47 -6.23 3.81
C ASP A 186 -6.96 -4.79 3.58
N GLY A 187 -5.83 -4.44 4.21
CA GLY A 187 -5.19 -3.14 4.03
C GLY A 187 -4.72 -2.89 2.60
N LEU A 188 -4.22 -3.92 1.90
CA LEU A 188 -3.80 -3.81 0.51
C LEU A 188 -4.99 -3.59 -0.42
N LEU A 189 -6.09 -4.33 -0.26
CA LEU A 189 -7.29 -4.15 -1.10
C LEU A 189 -7.77 -2.69 -1.08
N ARG A 190 -7.84 -2.08 0.11
CA ARG A 190 -8.20 -0.66 0.26
C ARG A 190 -7.21 0.29 -0.45
N ARG A 191 -5.91 -0.04 -0.45
CA ARG A 191 -4.87 0.78 -1.10
C ARG A 191 -4.84 0.67 -2.61
N LEU A 192 -5.27 -0.47 -3.16
CA LEU A 192 -5.31 -0.65 -4.61
C LEU A 192 -6.41 0.21 -5.26
N GLU A 193 -7.51 0.44 -4.53
CA GLU A 193 -8.69 1.19 -5.00
C GLU A 193 -9.24 0.62 -6.32
N ASP A 194 -9.14 -0.71 -6.46
CA ASP A 194 -9.60 -1.42 -7.64
C ASP A 194 -11.08 -1.78 -7.50
N SER A 195 -11.92 -1.18 -8.34
CA SER A 195 -13.38 -1.38 -8.29
C SER A 195 -13.82 -2.85 -8.42
N SER A 196 -13.03 -3.69 -9.11
CA SER A 196 -13.35 -5.10 -9.29
C SER A 196 -13.05 -5.90 -8.01
N LEU A 197 -11.95 -5.59 -7.32
CA LEU A 197 -11.62 -6.14 -6.01
C LEU A 197 -12.59 -5.65 -4.94
N ASP A 198 -12.97 -4.38 -4.95
CA ASP A 198 -13.93 -3.81 -4.00
C ASP A 198 -15.32 -4.44 -4.14
N THR A 199 -15.72 -4.74 -5.37
CA THR A 199 -16.99 -5.45 -5.65
C THR A 199 -16.94 -6.88 -5.13
N LEU A 200 -15.83 -7.59 -5.37
CA LEU A 200 -15.63 -8.94 -4.85
C LEU A 200 -15.57 -8.96 -3.33
N ARG A 201 -14.90 -7.99 -2.71
CA ARG A 201 -14.80 -7.86 -1.27
C ARG A 201 -16.17 -7.64 -0.62
N ARG A 202 -16.96 -6.70 -1.12
CA ARG A 202 -18.32 -6.47 -0.60
C ARG A 202 -19.22 -7.69 -0.75
N ALA A 203 -19.10 -8.40 -1.88
CA ALA A 203 -19.85 -9.64 -2.10
C ALA A 203 -19.39 -10.77 -1.17
N PHE A 204 -18.10 -10.85 -0.85
CA PHE A 204 -17.58 -11.78 0.15
C PHE A 204 -18.17 -11.47 1.53
N ASP A 205 -18.05 -10.22 1.99
CA ASP A 205 -18.54 -9.79 3.30
C ASP A 205 -20.07 -10.02 3.45
N ALA A 206 -20.83 -9.93 2.36
CA ALA A 206 -22.28 -10.13 2.37
C ALA A 206 -22.73 -11.60 2.29
N SER A 207 -21.88 -12.51 1.80
CA SER A 207 -22.30 -13.89 1.45
C SER A 207 -21.49 -14.99 2.12
N PHE A 208 -20.32 -14.68 2.66
CA PHE A 208 -19.49 -15.64 3.38
C PHE A 208 -20.04 -15.83 4.79
N ASP A 209 -20.31 -17.09 5.13
CA ASP A 209 -20.79 -17.50 6.45
C ASP A 209 -19.57 -17.83 7.32
N GLY A 210 -19.08 -16.82 8.05
CA GLY A 210 -17.87 -16.86 8.87
C GLY A 210 -18.05 -16.14 10.21
N SER A 211 -16.93 -15.86 10.88
CA SER A 211 -16.91 -15.15 12.17
C SER A 211 -17.27 -13.66 12.06
N GLY A 212 -17.19 -13.08 10.86
CA GLY A 212 -17.37 -11.66 10.60
C GLY A 212 -16.14 -10.81 10.90
N ASP A 213 -15.01 -11.44 11.24
CA ASP A 213 -13.75 -10.74 11.49
C ASP A 213 -12.82 -10.74 10.25
N VAL A 214 -11.71 -10.01 10.34
CA VAL A 214 -10.75 -9.87 9.24
C VAL A 214 -10.03 -11.19 8.91
N ALA A 215 -9.98 -12.15 9.84
CA ALA A 215 -9.35 -13.44 9.60
C ALA A 215 -10.15 -14.30 8.60
N ASP A 216 -11.46 -14.08 8.47
CA ASP A 216 -12.28 -14.73 7.45
C ASP A 216 -11.76 -14.48 6.04
N LEU A 217 -11.06 -13.37 5.79
CA LEU A 217 -10.46 -13.09 4.48
C LEU A 217 -9.44 -14.13 4.02
N ALA A 218 -8.92 -14.98 4.91
CA ALA A 218 -8.13 -16.14 4.49
C ALA A 218 -8.92 -17.08 3.56
N TRP A 219 -10.26 -17.12 3.67
CA TRP A 219 -11.16 -17.90 2.82
C TRP A 219 -11.53 -17.21 1.50
N PHE A 220 -11.21 -15.92 1.36
CA PHE A 220 -11.51 -15.13 0.16
C PHE A 220 -11.04 -15.81 -1.14
N PRO A 221 -9.82 -16.39 -1.24
CA PRO A 221 -9.37 -17.07 -2.45
C PRO A 221 -10.22 -18.30 -2.83
N ALA A 222 -10.71 -19.06 -1.84
CA ALA A 222 -11.57 -20.21 -2.10
C ALA A 222 -12.97 -19.77 -2.53
N TRP A 223 -13.53 -18.75 -1.86
CA TRP A 223 -14.81 -18.17 -2.21
C TRP A 223 -14.80 -17.55 -3.61
N VAL A 224 -13.76 -16.79 -3.97
CA VAL A 224 -13.69 -16.12 -5.28
C VAL A 224 -13.58 -17.12 -6.43
N LEU A 225 -12.94 -18.28 -6.22
CA LEU A 225 -12.87 -19.35 -7.21
C LEU A 225 -14.24 -19.95 -7.53
N ILE A 226 -15.12 -20.03 -6.53
CA ILE A 226 -16.49 -20.52 -6.71
C ILE A 226 -17.30 -19.49 -7.51
N GLN A 227 -17.19 -18.22 -7.15
CA GLN A 227 -17.93 -17.12 -7.80
C GLN A 227 -17.42 -16.79 -9.21
N LYS A 228 -16.11 -16.89 -9.43
CA LYS A 228 -15.42 -16.55 -10.69
C LYS A 228 -14.42 -17.65 -11.05
N THR A 229 -14.95 -18.73 -11.62
CA THR A 229 -14.15 -19.90 -12.05
C THR A 229 -13.05 -19.56 -13.05
N GLY A 230 -13.22 -18.49 -13.84
CA GLY A 230 -12.22 -17.98 -14.77
C GLY A 230 -10.90 -17.56 -14.12
N LEU A 231 -10.87 -17.33 -12.79
CA LEU A 231 -9.64 -17.02 -12.04
C LEU A 231 -8.79 -18.25 -11.72
N ALA A 232 -9.30 -19.46 -11.97
CA ALA A 232 -8.59 -20.70 -11.65
C ALA A 232 -7.16 -20.79 -12.23
N PRO A 233 -6.89 -20.40 -13.49
CA PRO A 233 -5.53 -20.45 -14.05
C PRO A 233 -4.55 -19.50 -13.34
N LEU A 234 -5.03 -18.37 -12.83
CA LEU A 234 -4.22 -17.37 -12.13
C LEU A 234 -3.95 -17.80 -10.69
N LEU A 235 -4.98 -18.22 -9.97
CA LEU A 235 -4.88 -18.68 -8.58
C LEU A 235 -4.13 -20.01 -8.44
N LYS A 236 -4.10 -20.84 -9.48
CA LYS A 236 -3.25 -22.04 -9.53
C LYS A 236 -1.75 -21.73 -9.44
N GLN A 237 -1.33 -20.51 -9.79
CA GLN A 237 0.08 -20.07 -9.70
C GLN A 237 0.50 -19.70 -8.28
N ALA A 238 -0.43 -19.69 -7.33
CA ALA A 238 -0.14 -19.42 -5.93
C ALA A 238 0.71 -20.54 -5.31
N GLN A 239 1.78 -20.13 -4.62
CA GLN A 239 2.69 -21.04 -3.93
C GLN A 239 2.11 -21.54 -2.61
N PRO A 240 2.52 -22.74 -2.15
CA PRO A 240 2.21 -23.22 -0.81
C PRO A 240 2.67 -22.27 0.28
N CYS A 241 1.79 -22.00 1.26
CA CYS A 241 2.07 -21.10 2.37
C CYS A 241 2.26 -21.88 3.68
N ARG A 242 1.15 -22.20 4.36
CA ARG A 242 1.15 -22.79 5.71
C ARG A 242 0.23 -24.02 5.81
N ASP A 243 -0.41 -24.41 4.72
CA ASP A 243 -1.35 -25.53 4.66
C ASP A 243 -2.53 -25.38 5.64
N THR A 244 -2.95 -24.12 5.85
CA THR A 244 -4.11 -23.81 6.69
C THR A 244 -5.39 -24.32 6.03
N GLU A 245 -6.48 -24.46 6.80
CA GLU A 245 -7.78 -24.88 6.25
C GLU A 245 -8.25 -24.02 5.07
N PRO A 246 -8.15 -22.67 5.09
CA PRO A 246 -8.52 -21.83 3.95
C PRO A 246 -7.67 -22.08 2.69
N GLU A 247 -6.36 -22.33 2.86
CA GLU A 247 -5.47 -22.67 1.75
C GLU A 247 -5.86 -24.02 1.14
N ARG A 248 -6.06 -25.05 1.98
CA ARG A 248 -6.49 -26.38 1.57
C ARG A 248 -7.83 -26.33 0.83
N ALA A 249 -8.77 -25.54 1.34
CA ALA A 249 -10.07 -25.34 0.69
C ALA A 249 -9.94 -24.73 -0.70
N ALA A 250 -9.12 -23.68 -0.87
CA ALA A 250 -8.88 -23.08 -2.19
C ALA A 250 -8.26 -24.10 -3.17
N ARG A 251 -7.31 -24.92 -2.71
CA ARG A 251 -6.70 -25.99 -3.52
C ARG A 251 -7.71 -27.09 -3.88
N LEU A 252 -8.59 -27.47 -2.96
CA LEU A 252 -9.67 -28.43 -3.23
C LEU A 252 -10.67 -27.87 -4.25
N VAL A 253 -11.05 -26.60 -4.16
CA VAL A 253 -11.90 -25.95 -5.16
C VAL A 253 -11.22 -25.95 -6.53
N LEU A 254 -9.93 -25.60 -6.63
CA LEU A 254 -9.19 -25.70 -7.90
C LEU A 254 -9.22 -27.12 -8.49
N ARG A 255 -9.05 -28.15 -7.65
CA ARG A 255 -9.14 -29.56 -8.05
C ARG A 255 -10.55 -29.90 -8.56
N LEU A 256 -11.59 -29.49 -7.84
CA LEU A 256 -12.98 -29.68 -8.26
C LEU A 256 -13.25 -29.07 -9.63
N LEU A 257 -12.85 -27.81 -9.86
CA LEU A 257 -13.01 -27.15 -11.15
C LEU A 257 -12.29 -27.87 -12.29
N ALA A 258 -11.12 -28.45 -12.02
CA ALA A 258 -10.39 -29.25 -13.00
C ALA A 258 -11.11 -30.57 -13.31
N LEU A 259 -11.56 -31.30 -12.28
CA LEU A 259 -12.29 -32.56 -12.43
C LEU A 259 -13.62 -32.40 -13.16
N GLU A 260 -14.33 -31.29 -12.94
CA GLU A 260 -15.56 -30.93 -13.69
C GLU A 260 -15.28 -30.79 -15.18
N ARG A 261 -14.22 -30.06 -15.53
CA ARG A 261 -13.81 -29.86 -16.92
C ARG A 261 -13.35 -31.16 -17.59
N GLU A 262 -12.77 -32.08 -16.82
CA GLU A 262 -12.29 -33.39 -17.29
C GLU A 262 -13.37 -34.48 -17.32
N GLY A 263 -14.57 -34.24 -16.78
CA GLY A 263 -15.66 -35.24 -16.72
C GLY A 263 -15.41 -36.40 -15.75
N ARG A 264 -14.51 -36.23 -14.76
CA ARG A 264 -14.09 -37.30 -13.84
C ARG A 264 -15.04 -37.43 -12.63
N HIS A 265 -16.24 -37.94 -12.88
CA HIS A 265 -17.34 -37.96 -11.91
C HIS A 265 -17.05 -38.71 -10.60
N HIS A 266 -16.25 -39.79 -10.61
CA HIS A 266 -15.97 -40.55 -9.39
C HIS A 266 -15.12 -39.74 -8.39
N GLU A 267 -14.00 -39.19 -8.87
CA GLU A 267 -13.08 -38.36 -8.07
C GLU A 267 -13.69 -37.01 -7.68
N LEU A 268 -14.63 -36.51 -8.49
CA LEU A 268 -15.42 -35.33 -8.17
C LEU A 268 -16.23 -35.56 -6.89
N MET A 269 -16.86 -36.72 -6.73
CA MET A 269 -17.69 -37.03 -5.56
C MET A 269 -16.85 -37.17 -4.29
N GLU A 270 -15.65 -37.72 -4.39
CA GLU A 270 -14.68 -37.77 -3.29
C GLU A 270 -14.23 -36.35 -2.91
N SER A 271 -13.80 -35.54 -3.88
CA SER A 271 -13.36 -34.16 -3.63
C SER A 271 -14.48 -33.26 -3.07
N ARG A 272 -15.74 -33.53 -3.43
CA ARG A 272 -16.92 -32.85 -2.86
C ARG A 272 -17.13 -33.21 -1.39
N ARG A 273 -16.90 -34.48 -1.03
CA ARG A 273 -16.94 -34.93 0.36
C ARG A 273 -15.83 -34.24 1.16
N ASP A 274 -14.61 -34.22 0.64
CA ASP A 274 -13.47 -33.56 1.30
C ASP A 274 -13.75 -32.07 1.56
N LEU A 275 -14.33 -31.35 0.58
CA LEU A 275 -14.69 -29.94 0.76
C LEU A 275 -15.78 -29.75 1.81
N ARG A 276 -16.79 -30.61 1.85
CA ARG A 276 -17.85 -30.55 2.86
C ARG A 276 -17.30 -30.81 4.26
N ASP A 277 -16.46 -31.83 4.39
CA ASP A 277 -15.89 -32.23 5.67
C ASP A 277 -14.86 -31.19 6.17
N LEU A 278 -14.20 -30.45 5.25
CA LEU A 278 -13.33 -29.33 5.58
C LEU A 278 -14.09 -28.04 5.94
N HIS A 279 -15.09 -27.65 5.15
CA HIS A 279 -15.86 -26.41 5.37
C HIS A 279 -17.25 -26.46 4.72
N ASP A 280 -18.24 -26.94 5.47
CA ASP A 280 -19.62 -27.11 5.00
C ASP A 280 -20.26 -25.84 4.38
N PRO A 281 -20.12 -24.62 4.95
CA PRO A 281 -20.70 -23.43 4.32
C PRO A 281 -20.13 -23.14 2.92
N LEU A 282 -18.84 -23.42 2.71
CA LEU A 282 -18.18 -23.21 1.41
C LEU A 282 -18.59 -24.30 0.41
N TYR A 283 -18.76 -25.54 0.87
CA TYR A 283 -19.36 -26.61 0.08
C TYR A 283 -20.78 -26.26 -0.38
N ARG A 284 -21.64 -25.78 0.55
CA ARG A 284 -22.99 -25.33 0.22
C ARG A 284 -22.98 -24.21 -0.83
N LEU A 285 -22.04 -23.27 -0.74
CA LEU A 285 -21.87 -22.24 -1.74
C LEU A 285 -21.47 -22.81 -3.10
N TYR A 286 -20.48 -23.70 -3.13
CA TYR A 286 -20.05 -24.37 -4.36
C TYR A 286 -21.21 -25.12 -5.04
N MET A 287 -22.00 -25.88 -4.28
CA MET A 287 -23.15 -26.63 -4.79
C MET A 287 -24.28 -25.73 -5.33
N LYS A 288 -24.45 -24.50 -4.82
CA LYS A 288 -25.44 -23.54 -5.36
C LYS A 288 -25.08 -22.99 -6.74
N THR A 289 -23.81 -23.05 -7.11
CA THR A 289 -23.29 -22.48 -8.38
C THR A 289 -23.05 -23.54 -9.46
N ARG A 290 -23.47 -24.79 -9.23
CA ARG A 290 -23.22 -25.95 -10.09
C ARG A 290 -24.48 -26.72 -10.42
#